data_AF-A0A8T6PYI7-F1
#
_entry.id   AF-A0A8T6PYI7-F1
#
_cell.length_a   1.000
_cell.length_b   1.000
_cell.length_c   1.000
_cell.angle_alpha   90.00
_cell.angle_beta   90.00
_cell.angle_gamma   90.00
#
_symmetry.space_group_name_H-M   'P 1'
#
loop_
_entity.id
_entity.type
_entity.pdbx_description
1 polymer ?
#
loop_
_entity_poly.entity_id
_entity_poly.type
_entity_poly.pdbx_seq_one_letter_code
_entity_poly.pdbx_strand_id
1 'polypeptide(L)'
;ARKAKARPFGGRLDPYKPITDSELPAFLPRRGQDSLVRAPRIEERLLTHVEAAKALKARLPEWSVAVYQELVKRWPEGVAEEELDAAAQQLTARVQLNVVGG
;
A
#
# COMPACT_ATOMS: atom_id res chain seq x y z
N ALA A 1 8.90 -31.32 -62.40
CA ALA A 1 8.95 -32.09 -61.14
C ALA A 1 9.96 -31.46 -60.19
N ARG A 2 9.59 -31.12 -58.95
CA ARG A 2 10.55 -30.59 -57.97
C ARG A 2 11.63 -31.65 -57.74
N LYS A 3 12.86 -31.33 -58.19
CA LYS A 3 14.09 -32.10 -58.04
C LYS A 3 14.13 -32.67 -56.62
N ALA A 4 14.14 -34.00 -56.51
CA ALA A 4 14.02 -34.71 -55.24
C ALA A 4 14.92 -34.07 -54.17
N LYS A 5 14.35 -33.80 -52.99
CA LYS A 5 15.01 -33.18 -51.83
C LYS A 5 16.04 -34.15 -51.19
N ALA A 6 16.90 -34.74 -52.01
CA ALA A 6 17.90 -35.69 -51.58
C ALA A 6 19.01 -34.96 -50.83
N ARG A 7 19.36 -35.46 -49.65
CA ARG A 7 20.46 -34.91 -48.84
C ARG A 7 21.80 -35.12 -49.57
N PRO A 8 22.73 -34.14 -49.52
CA PRO A 8 24.06 -34.28 -50.11
C PRO A 8 24.80 -35.53 -49.62
N PHE A 9 25.74 -36.06 -50.43
CA PHE A 9 26.57 -37.22 -50.12
C PHE A 9 25.80 -38.52 -49.80
N GLY A 10 24.61 -38.69 -50.38
CA GLY A 10 23.77 -39.88 -50.16
C GLY A 10 23.22 -40.01 -48.75
N GLY A 11 23.11 -38.89 -48.00
CA GLY A 11 22.62 -38.89 -46.62
C GLY A 11 23.63 -39.38 -45.58
N ARG A 12 24.90 -39.62 -45.96
CA ARG A 12 25.98 -39.99 -45.03
C ARG A 12 26.37 -38.88 -44.07
N LEU A 13 26.20 -37.63 -44.51
CA LEU A 13 26.41 -36.43 -43.71
C LEU A 13 25.05 -35.81 -43.45
N ASP A 14 24.59 -35.90 -42.20
CA ASP A 14 23.37 -35.24 -41.77
C ASP A 14 23.71 -33.89 -41.13
N PRO A 15 23.46 -32.77 -41.82
CA PRO A 15 23.77 -31.43 -41.29
C PRO A 15 22.94 -31.07 -40.06
N TYR A 16 21.84 -31.79 -39.79
CA TYR A 16 20.98 -31.56 -38.64
C TYR A 16 21.35 -32.39 -37.41
N LYS A 17 22.33 -33.29 -37.53
CA LYS A 17 22.78 -34.16 -36.43
C LYS A 17 23.07 -33.40 -35.13
N PRO A 18 23.75 -32.23 -35.14
CA PRO A 18 24.01 -31.48 -33.90
C PRO A 18 22.77 -30.90 -33.23
N ILE A 19 21.65 -30.73 -33.96
CA ILE A 19 20.38 -30.22 -33.40
C ILE A 19 19.56 -31.38 -32.82
N THR A 20 19.59 -32.53 -33.49
CA THR A 20 18.80 -33.70 -33.10
C THR A 20 19.46 -34.48 -31.95
N ASP A 21 20.78 -34.60 -31.96
CA ASP A 21 21.54 -35.40 -30.97
C ASP A 21 22.10 -34.55 -29.82
N SER A 22 21.83 -33.23 -29.77
CA SER A 22 22.28 -32.41 -28.64
C SER A 22 21.43 -32.66 -27.40
N GLU A 23 22.01 -33.32 -26.41
CA GLU A 23 21.45 -33.37 -25.06
C GLU A 23 21.63 -32.01 -24.38
N LEU A 24 20.55 -31.24 -24.33
CA LEU A 24 20.52 -29.99 -23.57
C LEU A 24 20.33 -30.33 -22.08
N PRO A 25 21.08 -29.69 -21.17
CA PRO A 25 20.84 -29.84 -19.75
C PRO A 25 19.39 -29.49 -19.41
N ALA A 26 18.77 -30.26 -18.52
CA ALA A 26 17.46 -29.90 -17.98
C ALA A 26 17.61 -28.58 -17.19
N PHE A 27 17.12 -27.48 -17.75
CA PHE A 27 17.12 -26.19 -17.07
C PHE A 27 16.14 -26.24 -15.91
N LEU A 28 16.66 -26.31 -14.68
CA LEU A 28 15.85 -26.17 -13.48
C LEU A 28 15.26 -24.75 -13.47
N PRO A 29 13.95 -24.56 -13.21
CA PRO A 29 13.40 -23.23 -13.02
C PRO A 29 14.16 -22.56 -11.88
N ARG A 30 14.75 -21.38 -12.16
CA ARG A 30 15.41 -20.60 -11.12
C ARG A 30 14.40 -20.35 -10.02
N ARG A 31 14.68 -20.83 -8.81
CA ARG A 31 13.85 -20.54 -7.63
C ARG A 31 13.74 -19.03 -7.52
N GLY A 32 12.52 -18.51 -7.46
CA GLY A 32 12.30 -17.08 -7.23
C GLY A 32 13.01 -16.65 -5.95
N GLN A 33 13.65 -15.50 -5.98
CA GLN A 33 14.20 -14.86 -4.79
C GLN A 33 13.18 -13.83 -4.31
N ASP A 34 12.89 -13.82 -3.01
CA ASP A 34 12.04 -12.80 -2.42
C ASP A 34 12.66 -11.41 -2.59
N SER A 35 11.83 -10.45 -2.99
CA SER A 35 12.24 -9.07 -3.14
C SER A 35 12.55 -8.45 -1.79
N LEU A 36 13.73 -7.84 -1.64
CA LEU A 36 14.12 -7.09 -0.45
C LEU A 36 13.48 -5.69 -0.38
N VAL A 37 12.65 -5.34 -1.37
CA VAL A 37 11.99 -4.03 -1.44
C VAL A 37 10.96 -3.92 -0.32
N ARG A 38 11.24 -3.04 0.66
CA ARG A 38 10.24 -2.63 1.64
C ARG A 38 9.18 -1.78 0.96
N ALA A 39 7.91 -2.06 1.24
CA ALA A 39 6.79 -1.27 0.76
C ALA A 39 6.94 0.21 1.17
N PRO A 40 6.46 1.17 0.35
CA PRO A 40 6.46 2.58 0.71
C PRO A 40 5.71 2.77 2.02
N ARG A 41 6.34 3.44 2.99
CA ARG A 41 5.66 3.84 4.22
C ARG A 41 4.77 5.03 3.87
N ILE A 42 3.46 4.80 3.84
CA ILE A 42 2.49 5.88 3.74
C ILE A 42 2.43 6.50 5.13
N GLU A 43 3.06 7.65 5.31
CA GLU A 43 2.86 8.46 6.51
C GLU A 43 1.56 9.23 6.32
N GLU A 44 0.54 8.89 7.10
CA GLU A 44 -0.71 9.63 7.15
C GLU A 44 -0.43 11.07 7.57
N ARG A 45 -0.88 12.01 6.75
CA ARG A 45 -0.71 13.43 7.03
C ARG A 45 -1.50 13.77 8.28
N LEU A 46 -0.80 14.20 9.33
CA LEU A 46 -1.42 14.82 10.50
C LEU A 46 -2.13 16.10 10.04
N LEU A 47 -3.41 16.21 10.39
CA LEU A 47 -4.18 17.42 10.17
C LEU A 47 -3.76 18.45 11.22
N THR A 48 -3.59 19.69 10.77
CA THR A 48 -3.37 20.81 11.68
C THR A 48 -4.59 21.00 12.58
N HIS A 49 -4.40 21.62 13.75
CA HIS A 49 -5.48 21.93 14.69
C HIS A 49 -6.69 22.62 14.05
N VAL A 50 -6.44 23.51 13.08
CA VAL A 50 -7.49 24.25 12.37
C VAL A 50 -8.26 23.35 11.41
N GLU A 51 -7.57 22.46 10.70
CA GLU A 51 -8.20 21.47 9.81
C GLU A 51 -9.02 20.46 10.62
N ALA A 52 -8.47 19.95 11.71
CA ALA A 52 -9.18 19.06 12.64
C ALA A 52 -10.41 19.74 13.24
N ALA A 53 -10.29 20.99 13.72
CA ALA A 53 -11.40 21.77 14.23
C ALA A 53 -12.49 22.02 13.19
N LYS A 54 -12.11 22.28 11.93
CA LYS A 54 -13.06 22.47 10.83
C LYS A 54 -13.85 21.19 10.54
N ALA A 55 -13.18 20.03 10.51
CA ALA A 55 -13.82 18.74 10.33
C ALA A 55 -14.74 18.39 11.50
N LEU A 56 -14.28 18.63 12.73
CA LEU A 56 -15.04 18.36 13.95
C LEU A 56 -16.26 19.27 14.10
N LYS A 57 -16.14 20.56 13.76
CA LYS A 57 -17.27 21.51 13.78
C LYS A 57 -18.40 21.12 12.82
N ALA A 58 -18.09 20.44 11.71
CA ALA A 58 -19.11 19.93 10.81
C ALA A 58 -19.86 18.71 11.38
N ARG A 59 -19.24 17.96 12.29
CA ARG A 59 -19.78 16.73 12.88
C ARG A 59 -20.41 16.96 14.26
N LEU A 60 -19.96 17.97 15.00
CA LEU A 60 -20.39 18.28 16.36
C LEU A 60 -21.34 19.48 16.36
N PRO A 61 -22.61 19.33 16.79
CA PRO A 61 -23.55 20.44 16.89
C PRO A 61 -23.16 21.45 18.00
N GLU A 62 -22.56 21.00 19.10
CA GLU A 62 -22.19 21.80 20.27
C GLU A 62 -20.70 22.22 20.26
N TRP A 63 -20.26 22.86 19.17
CA TRP A 63 -18.88 23.32 19.05
C TRP A 63 -18.64 24.60 19.89
N SER A 64 -17.72 24.55 20.86
CA SER A 64 -17.37 25.68 21.72
C SER A 64 -15.86 25.95 21.77
N VAL A 65 -15.48 27.14 22.27
CA VAL A 65 -14.07 27.53 22.45
C VAL A 65 -13.35 26.59 23.43
N ALA A 66 -14.07 26.09 24.44
CA ALA A 66 -13.52 25.12 25.41
C ALA A 66 -13.17 23.77 24.73
N VAL A 67 -14.00 23.30 23.80
CA VAL A 67 -13.74 22.07 23.02
C VAL A 67 -12.49 22.24 22.16
N TYR A 68 -12.31 23.42 21.55
CA TYR A 68 -11.10 23.71 20.78
C TYR A 68 -9.83 23.75 21.65
N GLN A 69 -9.88 24.36 22.83
CA GLN A 69 -8.74 24.38 23.75
C GLN A 69 -8.35 22.98 24.22
N GLU A 70 -9.32 22.11 24.48
CA GLU A 70 -9.06 20.71 24.84
C GLU A 70 -8.48 19.90 23.67
N LEU A 71 -8.93 20.16 22.44
CA LEU A 71 -8.34 19.56 21.24
C LEU A 71 -6.85 19.91 21.14
N VAL A 72 -6.49 21.19 21.27
CA VAL A 72 -5.09 21.66 21.19
C VAL A 72 -4.25 21.11 22.34
N LYS A 73 -4.82 21.00 23.55
CA LYS A 73 -4.11 20.48 24.72
C LYS A 73 -3.80 18.98 24.58
N ARG A 74 -4.66 18.22 23.92
CA ARG A 74 -4.56 16.75 23.86
C ARG A 74 -3.85 16.25 22.61
N TRP A 75 -3.90 16.99 21.52
CA TRP A 75 -3.21 16.67 20.27
C TRP A 75 -2.27 17.80 19.83
N PRO A 76 -1.18 18.08 20.58
CA PRO A 76 -0.29 19.21 20.30
C PRO A 76 0.42 19.13 18.95
N GLU A 77 0.58 17.93 18.38
CA GLU A 77 1.21 17.70 17.07
C GLU A 77 0.18 17.68 15.92
N GLY A 78 -1.11 17.84 16.22
CA GLY A 78 -2.20 17.64 15.27
C GLY A 78 -2.88 16.27 15.41
N VAL A 79 -3.92 16.06 14.60
CA VAL A 79 -4.79 14.88 14.67
C VAL A 79 -4.70 14.12 13.36
N ALA A 80 -4.45 12.81 13.41
CA ALA A 80 -4.54 11.97 12.22
C ALA A 80 -5.99 11.93 11.71
N GLU A 81 -6.19 11.85 10.40
CA GLU A 81 -7.55 11.87 9.82
C GLU A 81 -8.40 10.70 10.33
N GLU A 82 -7.79 9.54 10.56
CA GLU A 82 -8.43 8.34 11.11
C GLU A 82 -8.85 8.51 12.58
N GLU A 83 -8.12 9.32 13.34
CA GLU A 83 -8.38 9.57 14.76
C GLU A 83 -9.46 10.63 14.99
N LEU A 84 -9.91 11.35 13.95
CA LEU A 84 -10.90 12.42 14.08
C LEU A 84 -12.21 11.94 14.72
N ASP A 85 -12.69 10.76 14.35
CA ASP A 85 -13.95 10.23 14.89
C ASP A 85 -13.80 9.81 16.35
N ALA A 86 -12.66 9.25 16.73
CA ALA A 86 -12.34 8.95 18.12
C ALA A 86 -12.20 10.24 18.96
N ALA A 87 -11.55 11.26 18.40
CA ALA A 87 -11.42 12.57 19.04
C ALA A 87 -12.80 13.23 19.27
N ALA A 88 -13.71 13.15 18.29
CA ALA A 88 -15.07 13.67 18.41
C ALA A 88 -15.85 13.02 19.57
N GLN A 89 -15.75 11.69 19.70
CA GLN A 89 -16.41 10.94 20.77
C GLN A 89 -15.85 11.33 22.15
N GLN A 90 -14.53 11.42 22.28
CA GLN A 90 -13.87 11.81 23.54
C GLN A 90 -14.25 13.24 23.98
N LEU A 91 -14.30 14.17 23.03
CA LEU A 91 -14.68 15.56 23.30
C LEU A 91 -16.15 15.66 23.72
N THR A 92 -17.05 14.93 23.07
CA THR A 92 -18.49 14.93 23.40
C THR A 92 -18.76 14.32 24.78
N ALA A 93 -18.13 13.18 25.11
CA ALA A 93 -18.30 12.52 26.40
C ALA A 93 -17.91 13.44 27.57
N ARG A 94 -16.86 14.24 27.42
CA ARG A 94 -16.43 15.19 28.45
C ARG A 94 -17.35 16.39 28.62
N VAL A 95 -17.92 16.91 27.54
CA VAL A 95 -18.92 17.97 27.64
C VAL A 95 -20.12 17.49 28.46
N GLN A 96 -20.59 16.26 28.23
CA GLN A 96 -21.68 15.67 28.99
C GLN A 96 -21.32 15.47 30.48
N LEU A 97 -20.10 15.01 30.79
CA LEU A 97 -19.65 14.87 32.18
C LEU A 97 -19.58 16.21 32.92
N ASN A 98 -19.16 17.28 32.26
CA ASN A 98 -19.12 18.62 32.86
C ASN A 98 -20.51 19.23 33.09
N VAL A 99 -21.52 18.86 32.28
CA VAL A 99 -22.91 19.32 32.44
C VAL A 99 -23.61 18.68 33.63
N VAL A 100 -23.26 17.44 34.00
CA VAL A 100 -23.90 16.70 35.09
C VAL A 100 -23.34 17.07 36.48
N GLY A 101 -22.17 17.72 36.54
CA GLY A 101 -21.51 18.13 37.79
C GLY A 101 -21.73 19.58 38.22
N GLY A 102 -22.62 20.33 37.55
CA GLY A 102 -22.92 21.74 37.82
C GLY A 102 -24.21 21.95 38.60
#